data_AF-A0A7W1ED76-F1
#
_entry.id   AF-A0A7W1ED76-F1
#
_cell.length_a   1.000
_cell.length_b   1.000
_cell.length_c   1.000
_cell.angle_alpha   90.00
_cell.angle_beta   90.00
_cell.angle_gamma   90.00
#
_symmetry.space_group_name_H-M   'P 1'
#
loop_
_entity.id
_entity.type
_entity.pdbx_description
1 polymer ?
#
loop_
_entity_poly.entity_id
_entity_poly.type
_entity_poly.pdbx_seq_one_letter_code
_entity_poly.pdbx_strand_id
1 'polypeptide(L)'
;FLQSQGYRIVFFPSLWWASTHRNPHADVTFNPWHGFNLGHALSRSDLRRTLRKKTLFEFTNVGSFANDDDYIERAFAGLAQVPGSGAGRPTFTFAHFLAPHGPYVFDADCRTTVNVPTGSPPVKDRSAAYIGMIRCIDRMVLTTVTEILRKSTVPPIILLQSDHGSKTLDFDGEPSPDKVSDAQARERFGAFGAYYLPAGGDSLFRDSVTVVNVLPKVFNFYFHTELPLSPDTHYMSVTGLGKRRIMDDRALASGQRMGAKPGKLR
;
A
#
# COMPACT_ATOMS: atom_id res chain seq x y z
N PHE A 1 6.95 -22.17 -3.35
CA PHE A 1 8.16 -21.81 -4.10
C PHE A 1 9.24 -21.18 -3.22
N LEU A 2 9.10 -19.94 -2.74
CA LEU A 2 10.18 -19.28 -1.97
C LEU A 2 10.63 -20.08 -0.73
N GLN A 3 9.69 -20.63 0.05
CA GLN A 3 10.02 -21.48 1.20
C GLN A 3 10.81 -22.74 0.81
N SER A 4 10.53 -23.35 -0.35
CA SER A 4 11.32 -24.50 -0.85
C SER A 4 12.71 -24.08 -1.35
N GLN A 5 12.93 -22.79 -1.60
CA GLN A 5 14.24 -22.17 -1.87
C GLN A 5 14.93 -21.69 -0.58
N GLY A 6 14.43 -22.09 0.60
CA GLY A 6 15.02 -21.75 1.90
C GLY A 6 14.62 -20.40 2.47
N TYR A 7 13.83 -19.59 1.75
CA TYR A 7 13.40 -18.27 2.23
C TYR A 7 12.47 -18.38 3.44
N ARG A 8 12.64 -17.44 4.35
CA ARG A 8 11.69 -17.17 5.43
C ARG A 8 10.75 -16.04 5.01
N ILE A 9 9.45 -16.25 5.09
CA ILE A 9 8.44 -15.25 4.75
C ILE A 9 8.13 -14.40 5.98
N VAL A 10 8.47 -13.11 5.90
CA VAL A 10 8.18 -12.12 6.93
C VAL A 10 7.05 -11.22 6.45
N PHE A 11 6.02 -11.05 7.27
CA PHE A 11 4.82 -10.31 6.90
C PHE A 11 4.55 -9.16 7.85
N PHE A 12 4.43 -7.95 7.33
CA PHE A 12 3.94 -6.79 8.06
C PHE A 12 2.51 -6.51 7.57
N PRO A 13 1.49 -6.89 8.36
CA PRO A 13 0.11 -6.72 7.95
C PRO A 13 -0.24 -5.24 7.85
N SER A 14 -1.25 -4.94 7.06
CA SER A 14 -1.92 -3.64 7.17
C SER A 14 -2.59 -3.52 8.53
N LEU A 15 -2.77 -2.28 9.00
CA LEU A 15 -3.34 -2.06 10.34
C LEU A 15 -4.76 -2.60 10.46
N TRP A 16 -5.62 -2.33 9.47
CA TRP A 16 -7.05 -2.62 9.55
C TRP A 16 -7.69 -3.14 8.26
N TRP A 17 -6.93 -3.23 7.16
CA TRP A 17 -7.48 -3.66 5.88
C TRP A 17 -7.59 -5.18 5.80
N ALA A 18 -8.82 -5.67 5.65
CA ALA A 18 -9.12 -7.09 5.75
C ALA A 18 -8.38 -7.94 4.71
N SER A 19 -8.10 -7.44 3.50
CA SER A 19 -7.43 -8.26 2.48
C SER A 19 -5.96 -8.56 2.82
N THR A 20 -5.34 -7.79 3.73
CA THR A 20 -3.93 -7.93 4.08
C THR A 20 -3.70 -7.89 5.60
N HIS A 21 -4.68 -8.38 6.37
CA HIS A 21 -4.53 -8.54 7.83
C HIS A 21 -3.81 -9.83 8.22
N ARG A 22 -3.79 -10.84 7.32
CA ARG A 22 -3.18 -12.15 7.53
C ARG A 22 -2.55 -12.67 6.23
N ASN A 23 -1.42 -13.35 6.35
CA ASN A 23 -0.82 -14.13 5.29
C ASN A 23 -0.63 -15.58 5.79
N PRO A 24 -1.35 -16.58 5.26
CA PRO A 24 -1.23 -17.97 5.72
C PRO A 24 0.12 -18.61 5.41
N HIS A 25 0.91 -18.01 4.51
CA HIS A 25 2.24 -18.49 4.15
C HIS A 25 3.36 -17.80 4.95
N ALA A 26 3.05 -16.84 5.83
CA ALA A 26 4.07 -16.15 6.60
C ALA A 26 4.61 -17.03 7.73
N ASP A 27 5.94 -17.17 7.78
CA ASP A 27 6.63 -17.82 8.90
C ASP A 27 6.69 -16.88 10.12
N VAL A 28 6.68 -15.56 9.89
CA VAL A 28 6.65 -14.52 10.92
C VAL A 28 5.66 -13.44 10.51
N THR A 29 4.76 -13.11 11.42
CA THR A 29 3.92 -11.92 11.29
C THR A 29 4.38 -10.88 12.30
N PHE A 30 4.73 -9.69 11.80
CA PHE A 30 5.07 -8.55 12.64
C PHE A 30 3.85 -8.14 13.47
N ASN A 31 4.08 -7.94 14.77
CA ASN A 31 3.10 -7.39 15.68
C ASN A 31 3.78 -6.29 16.51
N PRO A 32 3.44 -5.01 16.29
CA PRO A 32 4.08 -3.91 17.01
C PRO A 32 3.64 -3.80 18.47
N TRP A 33 2.56 -4.50 18.85
CA TRP A 33 1.92 -4.35 20.15
C TRP A 33 1.88 -5.68 20.91
N HIS A 34 2.36 -5.65 22.14
CA HIS A 34 2.34 -6.80 23.05
C HIS A 34 1.27 -6.61 24.13
N GLY A 35 0.66 -7.72 24.54
CA GLY A 35 -0.41 -7.72 25.52
C GLY A 35 -1.75 -7.18 24.97
N PHE A 36 -2.73 -7.07 25.87
CA PHE A 36 -4.04 -6.53 25.53
C PHE A 36 -4.09 -5.02 25.76
N ASN A 37 -4.50 -4.27 24.73
CA ASN A 37 -4.88 -2.87 24.84
C ASN A 37 -6.16 -2.67 24.03
N LEU A 38 -7.20 -2.11 24.66
CA LEU A 38 -8.51 -1.95 24.02
C LEU A 38 -8.45 -1.01 22.81
N GLY A 39 -7.65 0.06 22.87
CA GLY A 39 -7.47 1.00 21.77
C GLY A 39 -6.85 0.34 20.54
N HIS A 40 -5.78 -0.44 20.75
CA HIS A 40 -5.17 -1.27 19.71
C HIS A 40 -6.16 -2.28 19.15
N ALA A 41 -6.92 -2.96 20.01
CA ALA A 41 -7.89 -3.94 19.55
C ALA A 41 -8.98 -3.31 18.66
N LEU A 42 -9.47 -2.12 19.02
CA LEU A 42 -10.48 -1.38 18.27
C LEU A 42 -9.97 -0.79 16.94
N SER A 43 -8.66 -0.57 16.81
CA SER A 43 -8.06 -0.02 15.58
C SER A 43 -7.79 -1.08 14.50
N ARG A 44 -7.90 -2.38 14.79
CA ARG A 44 -7.46 -3.50 13.93
C ARG A 44 -8.46 -4.01 12.88
N SER A 45 -9.63 -3.39 12.70
CA SER A 45 -10.53 -3.70 11.58
C SER A 45 -11.54 -2.59 11.29
N ASP A 46 -12.05 -2.55 10.05
CA ASP A 46 -13.15 -1.65 9.66
C ASP A 46 -14.40 -1.80 10.52
N LEU A 47 -14.79 -3.03 10.83
CA LEU A 47 -15.94 -3.31 11.69
C LEU A 47 -15.74 -2.70 13.08
N ARG A 48 -14.58 -2.91 13.70
CA ARG A 48 -14.30 -2.39 15.05
C ARG A 48 -14.18 -0.87 15.05
N ARG A 49 -13.57 -0.29 14.02
CA ARG A 49 -13.52 1.17 13.81
C ARG A 49 -14.92 1.76 13.65
N THR A 50 -15.80 1.06 12.94
CA THR A 50 -17.20 1.47 12.75
C THR A 50 -17.99 1.36 14.05
N LEU A 51 -17.87 0.24 14.78
CA LEU A 51 -18.51 0.04 16.08
C LEU A 51 -18.07 1.12 17.09
N ARG A 52 -16.78 1.47 17.13
CA ARG A 52 -16.28 2.57 17.95
C ARG A 52 -17.02 3.88 17.66
N LYS A 53 -17.20 4.23 16.38
CA LYS A 53 -17.95 5.43 15.92
C LYS A 53 -19.47 5.35 16.11
N LYS A 54 -20.02 4.21 16.53
CA LYS A 54 -21.47 4.00 16.69
C LYS A 54 -21.85 3.72 18.14
N THR A 55 -20.90 3.82 19.06
CA THR A 55 -21.06 3.52 20.49
C THR A 55 -20.51 4.66 21.33
N LEU A 56 -20.69 4.60 22.65
CA LEU A 56 -20.17 5.60 23.58
C LEU A 56 -18.65 5.79 23.52
N PHE A 57 -17.91 4.85 22.91
CA PHE A 57 -16.48 4.97 22.69
C PHE A 57 -16.10 6.15 21.78
N GLU A 58 -17.02 6.66 20.96
CA GLU A 58 -16.80 7.88 20.16
C GLU A 58 -16.46 9.11 21.03
N PHE A 59 -16.95 9.15 22.27
CA PHE A 59 -16.69 10.24 23.22
C PHE A 59 -15.41 10.03 24.05
N THR A 60 -14.59 9.04 23.70
CA THR A 60 -13.35 8.69 24.40
C THR A 60 -12.16 8.74 23.44
N ASN A 61 -10.93 8.86 23.99
CA ASN A 61 -9.71 8.73 23.19
C ASN A 61 -9.31 7.26 22.92
N VAL A 62 -10.11 6.28 23.38
CA VAL A 62 -9.78 4.86 23.21
C VAL A 62 -9.89 4.47 21.74
N GLY A 63 -8.78 4.03 21.16
CA GLY A 63 -8.74 3.65 19.75
C GLY A 63 -8.76 4.85 18.80
N SER A 64 -8.31 6.03 19.22
CA SER A 64 -8.12 7.19 18.34
C SER A 64 -7.15 6.88 17.19
N PHE A 65 -7.03 7.77 16.20
CA PHE A 65 -6.02 7.56 15.13
C PHE A 65 -4.57 7.79 15.60
N ALA A 66 -4.35 8.11 16.88
CA ALA A 66 -3.04 8.02 17.53
C ALA A 66 -2.55 6.55 17.71
N ASN A 67 -3.35 5.56 17.30
CA ASN A 67 -2.88 4.18 17.15
C ASN A 67 -2.48 3.88 15.69
N ASP A 68 -2.84 4.75 14.74
CA ASP A 68 -2.50 4.57 13.33
C ASP A 68 -1.08 5.09 13.07
N ASP A 69 -0.71 6.26 13.61
CA ASP A 69 0.66 6.79 13.58
C ASP A 69 1.66 5.89 14.30
N ASP A 70 1.40 5.49 15.55
CA ASP A 70 2.27 4.58 16.31
C ASP A 70 2.47 3.24 15.59
N TYR A 71 1.41 2.69 14.98
CA TYR A 71 1.54 1.48 14.17
C TYR A 71 2.45 1.69 12.95
N ILE A 72 2.25 2.79 12.21
CA ILE A 72 3.05 3.11 11.02
C ILE A 72 4.53 3.26 11.40
N GLU A 73 4.83 4.04 12.44
CA GLU A 73 6.19 4.26 12.92
C GLU A 73 6.87 2.96 13.35
N ARG A 74 6.19 2.16 14.18
CA ARG A 74 6.73 0.86 14.62
C ARG A 74 6.90 -0.11 13.47
N ALA A 75 6.00 -0.12 12.49
CA ALA A 75 6.11 -0.99 11.33
C ALA A 75 7.32 -0.62 10.45
N PHE A 76 7.57 0.66 10.20
CA PHE A 76 8.79 1.11 9.51
C PHE A 76 10.05 0.78 10.31
N ALA A 77 10.07 1.08 11.62
CA ALA A 77 11.19 0.78 12.49
C ALA A 77 11.49 -0.73 12.56
N GLY A 78 10.46 -1.56 12.62
CA GLY A 78 10.57 -3.03 12.60
C GLY A 78 11.05 -3.56 11.26
N LEU A 79 10.55 -3.00 10.15
CA LEU A 79 10.99 -3.36 8.79
C LEU A 79 12.48 -3.08 8.59
N ALA A 80 12.98 -1.97 9.15
CA ALA A 80 14.40 -1.63 9.14
C ALA A 80 15.31 -2.60 9.92
N GLN A 81 14.75 -3.52 10.73
CA GLN A 81 15.51 -4.55 11.44
C GLN A 81 15.53 -5.91 10.73
N VAL A 82 14.76 -6.08 9.65
CA VAL A 82 14.59 -7.39 9.00
C VAL A 82 15.89 -8.02 8.53
N PRO A 83 16.85 -7.30 7.89
CA PRO A 83 18.10 -7.93 7.43
C PRO A 83 18.89 -8.65 8.52
N GLY A 84 18.79 -8.22 9.78
CA GLY A 84 19.45 -8.88 10.93
C GLY A 84 18.64 -9.98 11.61
N SER A 85 17.38 -10.18 11.23
CA SER A 85 16.45 -11.11 11.91
C SER A 85 16.39 -12.52 11.32
N GLY A 86 17.03 -12.74 10.17
CA GLY A 86 16.91 -13.96 9.36
C GLY A 86 17.61 -15.20 9.92
N ALA A 87 18.43 -15.09 10.98
CA ALA A 87 19.24 -16.19 11.52
C ALA A 87 20.03 -16.94 10.42
N GLY A 88 20.60 -16.21 9.45
CA GLY A 88 21.35 -16.77 8.33
C GLY A 88 20.52 -17.23 7.13
N ARG A 89 19.18 -17.14 7.16
CA ARG A 89 18.30 -17.46 6.02
C ARG A 89 17.88 -16.20 5.27
N PRO A 90 17.75 -16.24 3.93
CA PRO A 90 17.19 -15.13 3.17
C PRO A 90 15.72 -14.92 3.53
N THR A 91 15.26 -13.68 3.49
CA THR A 91 13.88 -13.31 3.81
C THR A 91 13.15 -12.82 2.57
N PHE A 92 11.90 -13.26 2.40
CA PHE A 92 10.95 -12.58 1.54
C PHE A 92 10.01 -11.78 2.43
N THR A 93 10.09 -10.46 2.34
CA THR A 93 9.35 -9.57 3.24
C THR A 93 8.26 -8.86 2.47
N PHE A 94 7.02 -9.08 2.88
CA PHE A 94 5.87 -8.33 2.37
C PHE A 94 5.36 -7.40 3.47
N ALA A 95 5.43 -6.09 3.24
CA ALA A 95 4.96 -5.09 4.17
C ALA A 95 3.92 -4.19 3.52
N HIS A 96 2.72 -4.15 4.11
CA HIS A 96 1.61 -3.36 3.59
C HIS A 96 1.29 -2.21 4.54
N PHE A 97 1.63 -1.00 4.11
CA PHE A 97 1.28 0.25 4.79
C PHE A 97 0.01 0.83 4.17
N LEU A 98 -0.98 1.19 5.01
CA LEU A 98 -2.17 1.87 4.52
C LEU A 98 -1.93 3.36 4.29
N ALA A 99 -0.85 3.93 4.83
CA ALA A 99 -0.45 5.29 4.51
C ALA A 99 -0.09 5.43 3.02
N PRO A 100 -0.54 6.49 2.32
CA PRO A 100 -1.19 7.70 2.83
C PRO A 100 -2.74 7.68 2.76
N HIS A 101 -3.40 6.53 2.83
CA HIS A 101 -4.87 6.47 2.96
C HIS A 101 -5.33 7.20 4.21
N GLY A 102 -6.47 7.90 4.11
CA GLY A 102 -7.08 8.59 5.24
C GLY A 102 -7.43 7.61 6.38
N PRO A 103 -7.34 8.01 7.65
CA PRO A 103 -7.05 9.36 8.17
C PRO A 103 -5.61 9.83 7.93
N TYR A 104 -5.43 11.13 7.66
CA TYR A 104 -4.10 11.73 7.51
C TYR A 104 -3.50 12.06 8.88
N VAL A 105 -2.78 11.10 9.46
CA VAL A 105 -2.31 11.17 10.86
C VAL A 105 -1.00 11.92 11.08
N PHE A 106 -0.31 12.30 9.99
CA PHE A 106 0.92 13.09 10.02
C PHE A 106 0.77 14.37 9.20
N ASP A 107 1.40 15.45 9.67
CA ASP A 107 1.65 16.64 8.87
C ASP A 107 2.96 16.54 8.06
N ALA A 108 3.28 17.59 7.30
CA ALA A 108 4.49 17.65 6.49
C ALA A 108 5.81 17.61 7.30
N ASP A 109 5.75 17.86 8.61
CA ASP A 109 6.88 17.85 9.54
C ASP A 109 6.93 16.54 10.37
N CYS A 110 6.11 15.55 10.01
CA CYS A 110 5.91 14.31 10.77
C CYS A 110 5.37 14.50 12.19
N ARG A 111 4.68 15.61 12.47
CA ARG A 111 3.94 15.74 13.73
C ARG A 111 2.62 15.01 13.61
N THR A 112 2.26 14.28 14.66
CA THR A 112 0.95 13.66 14.79
C THR A 112 -0.14 14.74 14.74
N THR A 113 -1.05 14.63 13.76
CA THR A 113 -2.19 15.56 13.60
C THR A 113 -3.40 15.15 14.43
N VAL A 114 -3.34 13.97 15.06
CA VAL A 114 -4.50 13.33 15.72
C VAL A 114 -4.73 13.78 17.15
N ASN A 115 -4.96 15.08 17.33
CA ASN A 115 -5.76 15.58 18.47
C ASN A 115 -7.24 15.78 18.08
N VAL A 116 -7.66 15.18 16.98
CA VAL A 116 -8.95 15.42 16.35
C VAL A 116 -9.88 14.23 16.64
N PRO A 117 -11.01 14.42 17.38
CA PRO A 117 -11.96 13.36 17.67
C PRO A 117 -12.43 12.66 16.40
N THR A 118 -12.63 11.35 16.51
CA THR A 118 -13.19 10.54 15.42
C THR A 118 -14.61 11.02 15.14
N GLY A 119 -14.85 11.64 13.98
CA GLY A 119 -16.12 12.31 13.67
C GLY A 119 -15.96 13.78 13.25
N SER A 120 -14.74 14.32 13.38
CA SER A 120 -14.44 15.66 12.85
C SER A 120 -14.68 15.73 11.34
N PRO A 121 -15.14 16.88 10.84
CA PRO A 121 -15.44 17.06 9.43
C PRO A 121 -14.24 16.64 8.57
N PRO A 122 -14.47 16.17 7.33
CA PRO A 122 -13.40 15.89 6.39
C PRO A 122 -12.40 17.04 6.39
N VAL A 123 -11.11 16.73 6.29
CA VAL A 123 -10.09 17.78 6.17
C VAL A 123 -10.55 18.74 5.08
N LYS A 124 -10.70 20.04 5.43
CA LYS A 124 -11.20 21.07 4.51
C LYS A 124 -10.44 21.07 3.19
N ASP A 125 -9.14 20.79 3.25
CA ASP A 125 -8.27 20.55 2.11
C ASP A 125 -7.66 19.14 2.18
N ARG A 126 -8.37 18.17 1.59
CA ARG A 126 -7.93 16.78 1.49
C ARG A 126 -6.59 16.64 0.78
N SER A 127 -6.37 17.45 -0.27
CA SER A 127 -5.16 17.41 -1.08
C SER A 127 -3.96 17.87 -0.28
N ALA A 128 -4.07 18.97 0.47
CA ALA A 128 -2.99 19.45 1.34
C ALA A 128 -2.63 18.44 2.43
N ALA A 129 -3.61 17.82 3.09
CA ALA A 129 -3.32 16.80 4.11
C ALA A 129 -2.75 15.50 3.52
N TYR A 130 -3.20 15.08 2.34
CA TYR A 130 -2.60 13.97 1.60
C TYR A 130 -1.12 14.25 1.29
N ILE A 131 -0.81 15.43 0.75
CA ILE A 131 0.56 15.85 0.44
C ILE A 131 1.41 15.95 1.72
N GLY A 132 0.85 16.50 2.80
CA GLY A 132 1.52 16.58 4.10
C GLY A 132 1.92 15.20 4.62
N MET A 133 0.98 14.25 4.62
CA MET A 133 1.25 12.88 5.05
C MET A 133 2.28 12.20 4.15
N ILE A 134 2.21 12.36 2.81
CA ILE A 134 3.22 11.81 1.89
C ILE A 134 4.63 12.29 2.25
N ARG A 135 4.82 13.59 2.50
CA ARG A 135 6.14 14.12 2.86
C ARG A 135 6.72 13.45 4.10
N CYS A 136 5.88 13.10 5.06
CA CYS A 136 6.34 12.36 6.23
C CYS A 136 6.68 10.90 5.90
N ILE A 137 5.80 10.21 5.16
CA ILE A 137 6.00 8.81 4.76
C ILE A 137 7.27 8.67 3.89
N ASP A 138 7.54 9.61 2.99
CA ASP A 138 8.76 9.62 2.18
C ASP A 138 10.01 9.63 3.07
N ARG A 139 10.04 10.42 4.15
CA ARG A 139 11.17 10.43 5.10
C ARG A 139 11.32 9.09 5.82
N MET A 140 10.21 8.47 6.24
CA MET A 140 10.23 7.16 6.90
C MET A 140 10.70 6.05 5.94
N VAL A 141 10.24 6.07 4.70
CA VAL A 141 10.65 5.15 3.64
C VAL A 141 12.14 5.30 3.35
N LEU A 142 12.63 6.52 3.12
CA LEU A 142 14.06 6.78 2.85
C LEU A 142 14.94 6.29 4.00
N THR A 143 14.55 6.57 5.25
CA THR A 143 15.26 6.09 6.45
C THR A 143 15.27 4.56 6.50
N THR A 144 14.11 3.92 6.28
CA THR A 144 13.96 2.47 6.32
C THR A 144 14.78 1.78 5.23
N VAL A 145 14.71 2.26 3.99
CA VAL A 145 15.48 1.72 2.86
C VAL A 145 16.97 1.89 3.09
N THR A 146 17.41 3.04 3.59
CA THR A 146 18.82 3.29 3.93
C THR A 146 19.32 2.27 4.97
N GLU A 147 18.55 2.05 6.03
CA GLU A 147 18.92 1.06 7.05
C GLU A 147 18.89 -0.38 6.53
N ILE A 148 17.94 -0.73 5.65
CA ILE A 148 17.90 -2.05 5.02
C ILE A 148 19.14 -2.27 4.17
N LEU A 149 19.52 -1.30 3.34
CA LEU A 149 20.71 -1.39 2.49
C LEU A 149 21.98 -1.47 3.34
N ARG A 150 22.07 -0.67 4.40
CA ARG A 150 23.25 -0.64 5.30
C ARG A 150 23.45 -1.94 6.08
N LYS A 151 22.37 -2.60 6.50
CA LYS A 151 22.41 -3.83 7.31
C LYS A 151 22.45 -5.11 6.48
N SER A 152 22.10 -5.04 5.19
CA SER A 152 22.11 -6.20 4.30
C SER A 152 23.52 -6.51 3.83
N THR A 153 24.04 -7.70 4.15
CA THR A 153 25.34 -8.17 3.65
C THR A 153 25.29 -8.58 2.18
N VAL A 154 24.14 -9.07 1.72
CA VAL A 154 23.84 -9.34 0.31
C VAL A 154 22.93 -8.22 -0.19
N PRO A 155 23.24 -7.55 -1.31
CA PRO A 155 22.38 -6.51 -1.87
C PRO A 155 20.93 -7.01 -2.02
N PRO A 156 19.96 -6.40 -1.32
CA PRO A 156 18.58 -6.88 -1.34
C PRO A 156 17.87 -6.47 -2.64
N ILE A 157 16.78 -7.16 -2.97
CA ILE A 157 15.80 -6.67 -3.93
C ILE A 157 14.76 -5.87 -3.14
N ILE A 158 14.56 -4.60 -3.48
CA ILE A 158 13.57 -3.74 -2.80
C ILE A 158 12.56 -3.27 -3.84
N LEU A 159 11.28 -3.58 -3.60
CA LEU A 159 10.16 -3.13 -4.40
C LEU A 159 9.27 -2.21 -3.57
N LEU A 160 9.24 -0.93 -3.90
CA LEU A 160 8.28 0.03 -3.35
C LEU A 160 7.18 0.20 -4.39
N GLN A 161 5.97 -0.25 -4.07
CA GLN A 161 4.85 -0.27 -5.01
C GLN A 161 3.58 0.21 -4.31
N SER A 162 3.00 1.30 -4.81
CA SER A 162 1.63 1.67 -4.48
C SER A 162 0.65 0.72 -5.18
N ASP A 163 -0.43 0.35 -4.53
CA ASP A 163 -1.47 -0.48 -5.14
C ASP A 163 -2.26 0.27 -6.23
N HIS A 164 -2.40 1.59 -6.07
CA HIS A 164 -3.04 2.51 -7.02
C HIS A 164 -2.50 3.95 -6.87
N GLY A 165 -2.89 4.83 -7.78
CA GLY A 165 -2.67 6.28 -7.67
C GLY A 165 -3.67 6.98 -6.74
N SER A 166 -3.62 8.32 -6.70
CA SER A 166 -4.48 9.13 -5.84
C SER A 166 -5.93 9.23 -6.37
N LYS A 167 -6.76 9.99 -5.66
CA LYS A 167 -8.14 10.30 -6.04
C LYS A 167 -8.53 11.74 -5.66
N THR A 168 -7.60 12.66 -5.88
CA THR A 168 -7.76 14.10 -5.60
C THR A 168 -8.70 14.79 -6.59
N LEU A 169 -8.90 14.22 -7.79
CA LEU A 169 -9.89 14.67 -8.77
C LEU A 169 -11.32 14.15 -8.50
N ASP A 170 -11.54 13.55 -7.32
CA ASP A 170 -12.82 13.12 -6.76
C ASP A 170 -13.77 12.42 -7.74
N PHE A 171 -13.52 11.14 -8.00
CA PHE A 171 -14.38 10.30 -8.83
C PHE A 171 -15.26 9.33 -8.01
N ASP A 172 -15.21 9.39 -6.67
CA ASP A 172 -15.95 8.47 -5.78
C ASP A 172 -17.48 8.65 -5.93
N GLY A 173 -17.93 9.85 -6.30
CA GLY A 173 -19.34 10.17 -6.54
C GLY A 173 -19.87 9.78 -7.93
N GLU A 174 -19.02 9.25 -8.81
CA GLU A 174 -19.44 8.90 -10.16
C GLU A 174 -20.40 7.69 -10.17
N PRO A 175 -21.53 7.76 -10.90
CA PRO A 175 -22.56 6.71 -10.85
C PRO A 175 -22.14 5.44 -11.60
N SER A 176 -21.10 5.51 -12.43
CA SER A 176 -20.50 4.33 -13.07
C SER A 176 -19.04 4.59 -13.47
N PRO A 177 -18.23 3.53 -13.67
CA PRO A 177 -16.85 3.68 -14.12
C PRO A 177 -16.71 4.42 -15.46
N ASP A 178 -17.72 4.32 -16.33
CA ASP A 178 -17.73 4.98 -17.65
C ASP A 178 -17.90 6.51 -17.55
N LYS A 179 -18.29 7.02 -16.38
CA LYS A 179 -18.41 8.46 -16.12
C LYS A 179 -17.14 9.07 -15.54
N VAL A 180 -16.23 8.25 -15.05
CA VAL A 180 -14.89 8.72 -14.64
C VAL A 180 -14.21 9.30 -15.86
N SER A 181 -13.71 10.53 -15.77
CA SER A 181 -12.97 11.19 -16.84
C SER A 181 -11.61 10.53 -17.08
N ASP A 182 -11.03 10.76 -18.26
CA ASP A 182 -9.70 10.25 -18.59
C ASP A 182 -8.61 10.81 -17.67
N ALA A 183 -8.80 12.04 -17.15
CA ALA A 183 -7.89 12.64 -16.17
C ALA A 183 -7.98 11.95 -14.79
N GLN A 184 -9.19 11.70 -14.28
CA GLN A 184 -9.40 10.94 -13.04
C GLN A 184 -8.88 9.50 -13.18
N ALA A 185 -9.07 8.86 -14.34
CA ALA A 185 -8.55 7.53 -14.60
C ALA A 185 -7.01 7.51 -14.59
N ARG A 186 -6.37 8.45 -15.29
CA ARG A 186 -4.91 8.61 -15.26
C ARG A 186 -4.38 8.84 -13.85
N GLU A 187 -5.04 9.69 -13.06
CA GLU A 187 -4.67 9.89 -11.66
C GLU A 187 -4.73 8.56 -10.87
N ARG A 188 -5.83 7.83 -11.00
CA ARG A 188 -6.05 6.59 -10.25
C ARG A 188 -5.11 5.45 -10.67
N PHE A 189 -4.71 5.40 -11.94
CA PHE A 189 -3.78 4.39 -12.45
C PHE A 189 -2.31 4.77 -12.29
N GLY A 190 -2.00 6.03 -11.96
CA GLY A 190 -0.65 6.52 -11.66
C GLY A 190 -0.11 6.00 -10.33
N ALA A 191 -0.02 4.68 -10.18
CA ALA A 191 0.54 4.03 -9.00
C ALA A 191 2.06 4.24 -8.96
N PHE A 192 2.57 4.77 -7.85
CA PHE A 192 4.00 4.94 -7.63
C PHE A 192 4.74 3.59 -7.61
N GLY A 193 5.89 3.55 -8.28
CA GLY A 193 6.80 2.41 -8.29
C GLY A 193 8.25 2.88 -8.22
N ALA A 194 9.04 2.29 -7.31
CA ALA A 194 10.49 2.48 -7.24
C ALA A 194 11.16 1.17 -6.85
N TYR A 195 12.17 0.75 -7.62
CA TYR A 195 12.73 -0.59 -7.51
C TYR A 195 14.26 -0.52 -7.44
N TYR A 196 14.83 -1.12 -6.39
CA TYR A 196 16.26 -1.38 -6.28
C TYR A 196 16.51 -2.84 -6.64
N LEU A 197 17.18 -3.04 -7.78
CA LEU A 197 17.33 -4.33 -8.46
C LEU A 197 18.81 -4.60 -8.76
N PRO A 198 19.54 -5.26 -7.85
CA PRO A 198 20.97 -5.55 -8.05
C PRO A 198 21.20 -6.55 -9.20
N ALA A 199 22.46 -6.71 -9.61
CA ALA A 199 22.88 -7.70 -10.61
C ALA A 199 22.18 -7.55 -12.00
N GLY A 200 21.98 -6.31 -12.45
CA GLY A 200 21.46 -6.01 -13.80
C GLY A 200 19.93 -6.09 -13.95
N GLY A 201 19.21 -6.26 -12.84
CA GLY A 201 17.75 -6.29 -12.84
C GLY A 201 17.10 -4.95 -13.16
N ASP A 202 17.85 -3.83 -13.13
CA ASP A 202 17.41 -2.51 -13.60
C ASP A 202 16.91 -2.53 -15.05
N SER A 203 17.44 -3.45 -15.86
CA SER A 203 17.01 -3.64 -17.26
C SER A 203 15.54 -4.06 -17.42
N LEU A 204 14.91 -4.63 -16.37
CA LEU A 204 13.51 -5.11 -16.40
C LEU A 204 12.47 -4.02 -16.61
N PHE A 205 12.81 -2.79 -16.22
CA PHE A 205 11.90 -1.64 -16.14
C PHE A 205 12.43 -0.41 -16.87
N ARG A 206 13.22 -0.63 -17.94
CA ARG A 206 13.68 0.46 -18.84
C ARG A 206 12.54 1.10 -19.64
N ASP A 207 11.48 0.32 -19.88
CA ASP A 207 10.22 0.77 -20.50
C ASP A 207 9.11 0.90 -19.43
N SER A 208 7.86 1.15 -19.84
CA SER A 208 6.72 1.13 -18.91
C SER A 208 6.45 -0.27 -18.35
N VAL A 209 5.81 -0.31 -17.18
CA VAL A 209 5.37 -1.55 -16.54
C VAL A 209 4.01 -1.36 -15.88
N THR A 210 3.10 -2.32 -16.11
CA THR A 210 1.88 -2.42 -15.33
C THR A 210 2.12 -3.15 -14.01
N VAL A 211 1.48 -2.70 -12.94
CA VAL A 211 1.68 -3.22 -11.57
C VAL A 211 1.55 -4.74 -11.51
N VAL A 212 0.64 -5.33 -12.29
CA VAL A 212 0.40 -6.78 -12.36
C VAL A 212 1.65 -7.57 -12.83
N ASN A 213 2.53 -6.95 -13.62
CA ASN A 213 3.71 -7.59 -14.20
C ASN A 213 5.01 -7.34 -13.41
N VAL A 214 5.00 -6.52 -12.35
CA VAL A 214 6.20 -6.24 -11.55
C VAL A 214 6.77 -7.51 -10.90
N LEU A 215 5.95 -8.26 -10.16
CA LEU A 215 6.39 -9.48 -9.49
C LEU A 215 6.76 -10.60 -10.47
N PRO A 216 5.94 -10.92 -11.50
CA PRO A 216 6.33 -11.90 -12.52
C PRO A 216 7.69 -11.59 -13.16
N LYS A 217 7.95 -10.33 -13.56
CA LYS A 217 9.24 -9.92 -14.14
C LYS A 217 10.40 -10.16 -13.18
N VAL A 218 10.27 -9.74 -11.92
CA VAL A 218 11.31 -9.92 -10.89
C VAL A 218 11.55 -11.42 -10.61
N PHE A 219 10.49 -12.21 -10.49
CA PHE A 219 10.61 -13.64 -10.21
C PHE A 219 11.26 -14.39 -11.37
N ASN A 220 10.84 -14.11 -12.60
CA ASN A 220 11.44 -14.73 -13.78
C ASN A 220 12.92 -14.39 -13.91
N PHE A 221 13.33 -13.17 -13.58
CA PHE A 221 14.73 -12.74 -13.65
C PHE A 221 15.60 -13.36 -12.55
N TYR A 222 15.23 -13.22 -11.28
CA TYR A 222 16.09 -13.61 -10.15
C TYR A 222 15.95 -15.07 -9.72
N PHE A 223 14.81 -15.69 -10.02
CA PHE A 223 14.50 -17.05 -9.58
C PHE A 223 14.30 -18.02 -10.74
N HIS A 224 14.52 -17.56 -11.99
CA HIS A 224 14.36 -18.35 -13.21
C HIS A 224 13.00 -19.06 -13.27
N THR A 225 11.96 -18.42 -12.75
CA THR A 225 10.59 -18.91 -12.92
C THR A 225 10.09 -18.63 -14.33
N GLU A 226 9.01 -19.29 -14.71
CA GLU A 226 8.32 -19.10 -16.00
C GLU A 226 6.91 -18.55 -15.78
N LEU A 227 6.77 -17.55 -14.90
CA LEU A 227 5.47 -16.95 -14.61
C LEU A 227 4.97 -16.21 -15.86
N PRO A 228 3.74 -16.49 -16.32
CA PRO A 228 3.18 -15.80 -17.48
C PRO A 228 2.95 -14.33 -17.16
N LEU A 229 3.25 -13.47 -18.13
CA LEU A 229 2.93 -12.04 -18.04
C LEU A 229 1.45 -11.82 -18.41
N SER A 230 0.81 -10.89 -17.70
CA SER A 230 -0.54 -10.45 -18.02
C SER A 230 -0.52 -9.34 -19.08
N PRO A 231 -1.60 -9.15 -19.84
CA PRO A 231 -1.74 -7.97 -20.70
C PRO A 231 -1.61 -6.67 -19.89
N ASP A 232 -1.05 -5.63 -20.50
CA ASP A 232 -0.92 -4.30 -19.89
C ASP A 232 -2.28 -3.55 -19.88
N THR A 233 -3.19 -4.08 -19.07
CA THR A 233 -4.59 -3.63 -18.98
C THR A 233 -4.93 -3.20 -17.56
N HIS A 234 -5.54 -2.03 -17.47
CA HIS A 234 -5.98 -1.39 -16.23
C HIS A 234 -7.48 -1.57 -16.02
N TYR A 235 -7.86 -1.80 -14.76
CA TYR A 235 -9.26 -2.02 -14.37
C TYR A 235 -9.64 -1.02 -13.27
N MET A 236 -10.73 -0.28 -13.50
CA MET A 236 -11.28 0.66 -12.54
C MET A 236 -12.71 0.29 -12.17
N SER A 237 -13.01 0.44 -10.89
CA SER A 237 -14.36 0.41 -10.33
C SER A 237 -14.64 1.69 -9.55
N VAL A 238 -15.89 2.14 -9.56
CA VAL A 238 -16.41 3.18 -8.65
C VAL A 238 -17.22 2.50 -7.55
N THR A 239 -17.49 3.22 -6.46
CA THR A 239 -18.32 2.72 -5.35
C THR A 239 -19.75 2.43 -5.82
N GLY A 240 -20.07 1.15 -6.06
CA GLY A 240 -21.35 0.68 -6.58
C GLY A 240 -21.20 -0.64 -7.34
N LEU A 241 -22.18 -1.53 -7.26
CA LEU A 241 -22.10 -2.93 -7.72
C LEU A 241 -21.62 -3.12 -9.19
N GLY A 242 -20.57 -3.93 -9.35
CA GLY A 242 -20.39 -4.89 -10.45
C GLY A 242 -19.86 -4.42 -11.82
N LYS A 243 -19.79 -3.11 -12.09
CA LYS A 243 -19.26 -2.59 -13.38
C LYS A 243 -17.79 -2.18 -13.26
N ARG A 244 -17.00 -2.44 -14.30
CA ARG A 244 -15.59 -2.01 -14.42
C ARG A 244 -15.37 -1.27 -15.73
N ARG A 245 -14.56 -0.22 -15.70
CA ARG A 245 -13.95 0.38 -16.89
C ARG A 245 -12.61 -0.28 -17.13
N ILE A 246 -12.39 -0.73 -18.36
CA ILE A 246 -11.16 -1.38 -18.80
C ILE A 246 -10.40 -0.39 -19.69
N MET A 247 -9.10 -0.24 -19.46
CA MET A 247 -8.22 0.62 -20.24
C MET A 247 -6.92 -0.08 -20.61
N ASP A 248 -6.45 0.15 -21.83
CA ASP A 248 -5.12 -0.26 -22.27
C ASP A 248 -4.08 0.80 -21.86
N ASP A 249 -2.89 0.37 -21.41
CA ASP A 249 -1.81 1.27 -20.98
C ASP A 249 -1.41 2.29 -22.07
N ARG A 250 -1.39 1.87 -23.34
CA ARG A 250 -1.05 2.77 -24.47
C ARG A 250 -2.12 3.84 -24.71
N ALA A 251 -3.39 3.52 -24.44
CA ALA A 251 -4.48 4.48 -24.54
C ALA A 251 -4.41 5.55 -23.44
N LEU A 252 -3.96 5.16 -22.23
CA LEU A 252 -3.72 6.10 -21.13
C LEU A 252 -2.58 7.07 -21.43
N ALA A 253 -1.47 6.59 -22.01
CA ALA A 253 -0.28 7.39 -22.32
C ALA A 253 -0.47 8.40 -23.47
N SER A 254 -1.35 8.11 -24.43
CA SER A 254 -1.52 8.90 -25.67
C SER A 254 -2.56 10.03 -25.59
N GLY A 255 -3.34 10.12 -24.51
CA GLY A 255 -4.32 11.20 -24.33
C GLY A 255 -5.54 11.18 -25.28
N GLN A 256 -5.66 10.18 -26.16
CA GLN A 256 -6.81 10.02 -27.06
C GLN A 256 -8.09 9.68 -26.28
N ARG A 257 -9.25 10.16 -26.76
CA ARG A 257 -10.57 9.84 -26.18
C ARG A 257 -10.74 8.33 -26.08
N MET A 258 -10.84 7.83 -24.84
CA MET A 258 -10.85 6.39 -24.57
C MET A 258 -12.24 5.79 -24.77
N GLY A 259 -12.34 4.76 -25.61
CA GLY A 259 -13.55 3.94 -25.72
C GLY A 259 -13.73 3.07 -24.48
N ALA A 260 -14.77 3.32 -23.68
CA ALA A 260 -15.12 2.46 -22.57
C ALA A 260 -15.75 1.16 -23.09
N LYS A 261 -15.14 0.00 -22.77
CA LYS A 261 -15.78 -1.30 -22.98
C LYS A 261 -16.32 -1.82 -21.64
N PRO A 262 -17.63 -2.09 -21.50
CA PRO A 262 -18.16 -2.70 -20.30
C PRO A 262 -17.65 -4.14 -20.17
N GLY A 263 -16.94 -4.44 -19.07
CA GLY A 263 -16.55 -5.80 -18.70
C GLY A 263 -17.52 -6.41 -17.68
N LYS A 264 -18.01 -7.64 -17.93
CA LYS A 264 -18.69 -8.46 -16.90
C LYS A 264 -17.64 -9.33 -16.18
N LEU A 265 -17.84 -9.54 -14.88
CA LEU A 265 -17.10 -10.54 -14.09
C LEU A 265 -17.29 -11.93 -14.74
N ARG A 266 -16.18 -12.63 -15.01
CA ARG A 266 -16.16 -14.08 -15.19
C ARG A 266 -15.78 -14.71 -13.86
#